data_AF-A0A1Z7YY11-F1
#
_entry.id   AF-A0A1Z7YY11-F1
#
_cell.length_a   1.000
_cell.length_b   1.000
_cell.length_c   1.000
_cell.angle_alpha   90.00
_cell.angle_beta   90.00
_cell.angle_gamma   90.00
#
_symmetry.space_group_name_H-M   'P 1'
#
loop_
_entity.id
_entity.type
_entity.pdbx_description
1 polymer ?
#
loop_
_entity_poly.entity_id
_entity_poly.type
_entity_poly.pdbx_seq_one_letter_code
_entity_poly.pdbx_strand_id
1 'polypeptide(L)' 'MGTKKNKSKQGVGVAMGIAIGTAIGVAQDNIGLWIALGLVFGVAIGKLMDLKNNDKEEN' A
#
# COMPACT_ATOMS: atom_id res chain seq x y z
N MET A 1 -24.27 0.55 17.87
CA MET A 1 -24.05 0.22 16.45
C MET A 1 -22.55 0.37 16.15
N GLY A 2 -21.73 -0.62 16.52
CA GLY A 2 -20.28 -0.57 16.24
C GLY A 2 -20.05 -0.87 14.78
N THR A 3 -19.83 0.15 13.95
CA THR A 3 -19.53 -0.02 12.53
C THR A 3 -18.25 -0.83 12.39
N LYS A 4 -18.37 -2.10 11.98
CA LYS A 4 -17.25 -2.96 11.63
C LYS A 4 -16.60 -2.33 10.39
N LYS A 5 -15.63 -1.44 10.62
CA LYS A 5 -14.86 -0.77 9.58
C LYS A 5 -13.96 -1.85 8.97
N ASN A 6 -14.48 -2.51 7.93
CA ASN A 6 -13.68 -3.35 7.05
C ASN A 6 -12.57 -2.46 6.48
N LYS A 7 -11.42 -2.43 7.15
CA LYS A 7 -10.21 -1.80 6.64
C LYS A 7 -9.83 -2.60 5.41
N SER A 8 -10.18 -2.10 4.24
CA SER A 8 -9.67 -2.58 2.96
C SER A 8 -8.15 -2.50 3.04
N LYS A 9 -7.50 -3.65 3.31
CA LYS A 9 -6.05 -3.76 3.50
C LYS A 9 -5.29 -3.28 2.26
N GLN A 10 -5.95 -3.28 1.10
CA GLN A 10 -5.44 -2.72 -0.15
C GLN A 10 -4.98 -1.26 -0.03
N GLY A 11 -5.72 -0.40 0.67
CA GLY A 11 -5.37 1.03 0.81
C GLY A 11 -4.14 1.28 1.69
N VAL A 12 -3.85 0.34 2.60
CA VAL A 12 -2.71 0.44 3.54
C VAL A 12 -1.39 0.26 2.79
N GLY A 13 -1.32 -0.68 1.84
CA GLY A 13 -0.11 -0.90 1.04
C GLY A 13 0.28 0.32 0.21
N VAL A 14 -0.69 0.95 -0.46
CA VAL A 14 -0.48 2.16 -1.26
C VAL A 14 -0.07 3.33 -0.38
N ALA A 15 -0.75 3.57 0.75
CA ALA A 15 -0.41 4.65 1.67
C ALA A 15 1.02 4.51 2.21
N MET A 16 1.43 3.29 2.58
CA MET A 16 2.78 2.99 3.05
C MET A 16 3.83 3.22 1.95
N GLY A 17 3.55 2.74 0.73
CA GLY A 17 4.43 2.91 -0.42
C GLY A 17 4.63 4.38 -0.80
N ILE A 18 3.56 5.17 -0.82
CA ILE A 18 3.60 6.63 -1.07
C ILE A 18 4.37 7.34 0.05
N ALA A 19 4.13 7.02 1.33
CA ALA A 19 4.80 7.66 2.45
C ALA A 19 6.33 7.44 2.39
N ILE A 20 6.75 6.19 2.16
CA ILE A 20 8.17 5.84 2.04
C ILE A 20 8.78 6.44 0.78
N GLY A 21 8.11 6.30 -0.38
CA GLY A 21 8.59 6.85 -1.65
C GLY A 21 8.72 8.37 -1.63
N THR A 22 7.81 9.07 -0.95
CA THR A 22 7.89 10.53 -0.79
C THR A 22 9.03 10.92 0.14
N ALA A 23 9.22 10.23 1.27
CA ALA A 23 10.31 10.52 2.20
C ALA A 23 11.69 10.35 1.53
N ILE A 24 11.88 9.27 0.77
CA ILE A 24 13.13 9.02 0.02
C ILE A 24 13.25 9.98 -1.17
N GLY A 25 12.16 10.24 -1.87
CA GLY A 25 12.15 11.14 -3.03
C GLY A 25 12.52 12.58 -2.68
N VAL A 26 12.04 13.08 -1.54
CA VAL A 26 12.41 14.40 -1.00
C VAL A 26 13.89 14.43 -0.60
N ALA A 27 14.40 13.35 0.00
CA ALA A 27 15.81 13.28 0.39
C ALA A 27 16.77 13.23 -0.81
N GLN A 28 16.33 12.71 -1.96
CA GLN A 28 17.13 12.51 -3.16
C GLN A 28 16.92 13.60 -4.23
N ASP A 29 16.14 14.65 -3.94
CA ASP A 29 15.74 15.70 -4.91
C ASP A 29 15.11 15.14 -6.21
N ASN A 30 14.56 13.92 -6.16
CA ASN A 30 13.95 13.25 -7.30
C ASN A 30 12.63 12.56 -6.93
N ILE A 31 11.65 13.38 -6.56
CA ILE A 31 10.33 12.92 -6.09
C ILE A 31 9.59 12.12 -7.18
N GLY A 32 9.75 12.48 -8.46
CA GLY A 32 9.04 11.82 -9.56
C GLY A 32 9.38 10.32 -9.69
N LEU A 33 10.67 9.98 -9.64
CA LEU A 33 11.11 8.59 -9.73
C LEU A 33 10.66 7.78 -8.51
N TRP A 34 10.84 8.34 -7.31
CA TRP A 34 10.58 7.62 -6.06
C TRP A 34 9.09 7.49 -5.73
N ILE A 35 8.23 8.42 -6.16
CA ILE A 35 6.77 8.26 -6.06
C ILE A 35 6.28 7.14 -6.99
N ALA A 36 6.79 7.04 -8.22
CA ALA A 36 6.44 5.94 -9.13
C ALA A 36 6.83 4.58 -8.52
N LEU A 37 8.04 4.48 -7.96
CA LEU A 37 8.50 3.28 -7.25
C LEU A 37 7.64 2.98 -6.01
N GLY A 38 7.37 3.99 -5.18
CA GLY A 38 6.54 3.86 -3.99
C GLY A 38 5.13 3.38 -4.30
N LEU A 39 4.53 3.87 -5.40
CA LEU A 39 3.22 3.45 -5.86
C LEU A 39 3.24 1.99 -6.35
N VAL A 40 4.19 1.61 -7.20
CA VAL A 40 4.30 0.23 -7.71
C VAL A 40 4.49 -0.77 -6.58
N PHE A 41 5.41 -0.49 -5.64
CA PHE A 41 5.62 -1.35 -4.47
C PHE A 41 4.41 -1.37 -3.54
N GLY A 42 3.79 -0.22 -3.28
CA GLY A 42 2.60 -0.12 -2.43
C GLY A 42 1.41 -0.91 -2.98
N VAL A 43 1.17 -0.82 -4.29
CA VAL A 43 0.13 -1.60 -4.98
C VAL A 43 0.49 -3.08 -5.02
N ALA A 44 1.74 -3.44 -5.31
CA ALA A 44 2.18 -4.84 -5.37
C ALA A 44 2.05 -5.54 -4.01
N ILE A 45 2.50 -4.88 -2.93
CA ILE A 45 2.37 -5.39 -1.55
C ILE A 45 0.89 -5.44 -1.14
N GLY A 46 0.13 -4.39 -1.46
CA GLY A 46 -1.31 -4.33 -1.22
C GLY A 46 -2.06 -5.48 -1.88
N LYS A 47 -1.78 -5.75 -3.17
CA LYS A 47 -2.34 -6.88 -3.92
C LYS A 47 -1.89 -8.22 -3.35
N LEU A 48 -0.62 -8.38 -3.00
CA LEU A 48 -0.12 -9.65 -2.45
C LEU A 48 -0.78 -9.98 -1.11
N MET A 49 -0.94 -8.98 -0.24
CA MET A 49 -1.69 -9.15 1.01
C MET A 49 -3.16 -9.45 0.74
N ASP A 50 -3.78 -8.78 -0.22
CA ASP A 50 -5.18 -9.00 -0.57
C ASP A 50 -5.41 -10.42 -1.10
N LEU A 51 -4.58 -10.88 -2.05
CA LEU A 51 -4.58 -12.26 -2.56
C LEU A 51 -4.47 -13.27 -1.41
N LYS A 52 -3.57 -13.03 -0.44
CA LYS A 52 -3.38 -13.91 0.72
C LYS A 52 -4.52 -13.89 1.75
N ASN A 53 -5.38 -12.87 1.70
CA ASN A 53 -6.57 -12.79 2.56
C ASN A 53 -7.80 -13.45 1.91
N ASN A 54 -7.88 -13.49 0.57
CA ASN A 54 -8.96 -14.18 -0.14
C ASN A 54 -8.88 -15.72 0.01
N ASP A 55 -7.71 -16.29 0.32
CA ASP A 55 -7.57 -17.69 0.72
C ASP A 55 -7.99 -17.99 2.18
N LYS A 56 -8.36 -16.97 2.98
CA LYS A 56 -8.78 -17.14 4.37
C LYS A 56 -10.24 -16.78 4.63
N GLU A 57 -11.03 -16.61 3.58
CA GLU A 57 -12.48 -16.38 3.66
C GLU A 57 -13.26 -17.52 2.97
N GLU A 58 -12.70 -18.74 3.03
CA GLU A 58 -13.42 -19.99 2.81
C GLU A 58 -13.16 -20.94 4.02
N ASN A 59 -13.79 -20.62 5.16
CA ASN A 59 -14.12 -21.60 6.20
C ASN A 59 -15.39 -21.18 6.94
#